data_AF-A0A7U9DKP8-F1
#
_entry.id   AF-A0A7U9DKP8-F1
#
_cell.length_a   1.000
_cell.length_b   1.000
_cell.length_c   1.000
_cell.angle_alpha   90.00
_cell.angle_beta   90.00
_cell.angle_gamma   90.00
#
_symmetry.space_group_name_H-M   'P 1'
#
loop_
_entity.id
_entity.type
_entity.pdbx_description
1 polymer ?
#
loop_
_entity_poly.entity_id
_entity_poly.type
_entity_poly.pdbx_seq_one_letter_code
_entity_poly.pdbx_strand_id
1 'polypeptide(L)'
;MTITDHHDIFIGSTSDGWTFLLLNRRIHHATPILAGAGFTAREHRGRTVYLLPPETSEDAHESVGVAAYGLMSHTHDLVDLAWTTRPRPAGTTARPDVNIGFHDGSVTASATTDQAQAVLAQHGFTNAGTDRDFTLPDRLGEADAMNTVVRAEAHLFLCGVSVRVDLGIATVQDIPPAPPRARSAPIPPSPPRGRSR
;
A
#
# COMPACT_ATOMS: atom_id res chain seq x y z
N MET A 1 3.74 -15.92 -4.85
CA MET A 1 4.11 -14.82 -3.94
C MET A 1 3.55 -13.56 -4.55
N THR A 2 3.03 -12.65 -3.73
CA THR A 2 2.43 -11.40 -4.23
C THR A 2 3.48 -10.30 -4.21
N ILE A 3 3.45 -9.38 -5.16
CA ILE A 3 4.47 -8.32 -5.29
C ILE A 3 4.59 -7.42 -4.03
N THR A 4 3.54 -7.42 -3.21
CA THR A 4 3.52 -6.75 -1.92
C THR A 4 4.40 -7.43 -0.87
N ASP A 5 4.95 -8.63 -1.10
CA ASP A 5 5.63 -9.46 -0.08
C ASP A 5 7.12 -9.12 0.13
N HIS A 6 7.72 -8.30 -0.75
CA HIS A 6 9.18 -8.10 -0.77
C HIS A 6 9.70 -7.04 0.18
N HIS A 7 8.91 -6.00 0.45
CA HIS A 7 9.32 -4.90 1.31
C HIS A 7 8.82 -5.11 2.73
N ASP A 8 9.62 -4.79 3.76
CA ASP A 8 9.19 -4.89 5.16
C ASP A 8 7.86 -4.13 5.39
N ILE A 9 7.71 -2.95 4.77
CA ILE A 9 6.51 -2.11 4.79
C ILE A 9 6.05 -1.80 3.37
N PHE A 10 4.76 -1.96 3.14
CA PHE A 10 4.14 -1.60 1.87
C PHE A 10 2.93 -0.69 2.12
N ILE A 11 2.88 0.46 1.47
CA ILE A 11 1.79 1.44 1.56
C ILE A 11 1.16 1.58 0.17
N GLY A 12 -0.16 1.52 0.11
CA GLY A 12 -0.92 1.72 -1.13
C GLY A 12 -2.33 2.20 -0.84
N SER A 13 -3.16 2.28 -1.87
CA SER A 13 -4.55 2.72 -1.71
C SER A 13 -5.53 1.76 -2.38
N THR A 14 -6.72 1.65 -1.82
CA THR A 14 -7.83 0.88 -2.38
C THR A 14 -8.61 1.70 -3.42
N SER A 15 -9.45 1.04 -4.20
CA SER A 15 -10.24 1.71 -5.25
C SER A 15 -11.24 2.75 -4.73
N ASP A 16 -11.70 2.59 -3.49
CA ASP A 16 -12.58 3.50 -2.74
C ASP A 16 -11.81 4.57 -1.95
N GLY A 17 -10.49 4.68 -2.15
CA GLY A 17 -9.67 5.79 -1.66
C GLY A 17 -9.14 5.62 -0.24
N TRP A 18 -9.28 4.45 0.37
CA TRP A 18 -8.61 4.17 1.64
C TRP A 18 -7.12 3.99 1.41
N THR A 19 -6.32 4.47 2.36
CA THR A 19 -4.90 4.10 2.39
C THR A 19 -4.76 2.83 3.19
N PHE A 20 -4.01 1.86 2.68
CA PHE A 20 -3.68 0.64 3.39
C PHE A 20 -2.17 0.51 3.57
N LEU A 21 -1.79 -0.13 4.67
CA LEU A 21 -0.41 -0.44 5.00
C LEU A 21 -0.30 -1.92 5.38
N LEU A 22 0.60 -2.62 4.70
CA LEU A 22 0.95 -4.02 4.95
C LEU A 22 2.33 -4.10 5.61
N LEU A 23 2.44 -5.00 6.58
CA LEU A 23 3.71 -5.34 7.22
C LEU A 23 4.07 -6.78 6.85
N ASN A 24 5.09 -6.97 6.01
CA ASN A 24 5.54 -8.31 5.61
C ASN A 24 6.53 -8.90 6.62
N ARG A 25 7.05 -8.05 7.51
CA ARG A 25 7.88 -8.43 8.64
C ARG A 25 7.27 -7.94 9.93
N ARG A 26 7.52 -8.69 11.01
CA ARG A 26 7.15 -8.25 12.35
C ARG A 26 8.00 -7.05 12.77
N ILE A 27 7.36 -5.88 12.85
CA ILE A 27 7.94 -4.66 13.42
C ILE A 27 7.44 -4.49 14.86
N HIS A 28 8.36 -4.35 15.81
CA HIS A 28 8.02 -4.08 17.20
C HIS A 28 7.31 -2.73 17.31
N HIS A 29 6.27 -2.65 18.13
CA HIS A 29 5.49 -1.42 18.34
C HIS A 29 4.77 -0.86 17.09
N ALA A 30 4.68 -1.60 15.99
CA ALA A 30 3.97 -1.12 14.80
C ALA A 30 2.50 -0.81 15.06
N THR A 31 1.77 -1.66 15.80
CA THR A 31 0.36 -1.41 16.13
C THR A 31 0.13 -0.07 16.84
N PRO A 32 0.80 0.27 17.96
CA PRO A 32 0.59 1.57 18.58
C PRO A 32 1.07 2.76 17.74
N ILE A 33 2.15 2.61 16.95
CA ILE A 33 2.59 3.65 16.00
C ILE A 33 1.47 3.94 14.99
N LEU A 34 0.95 2.90 14.36
CA LEU A 34 -0.08 2.99 13.33
C LEU A 34 -1.41 3.50 13.88
N ALA A 35 -1.82 3.02 15.05
CA ALA A 35 -3.02 3.51 15.73
C ALA A 35 -2.93 4.99 16.13
N GLY A 36 -1.74 5.45 16.56
CA GLY A 36 -1.50 6.86 16.85
C GLY A 36 -1.59 7.76 15.63
N ALA A 37 -1.34 7.21 14.44
CA ALA A 37 -1.50 7.86 13.15
C ALA A 37 -2.89 7.64 12.51
N GLY A 38 -3.88 7.18 13.28
CA GLY A 38 -5.27 7.01 12.81
C GLY A 38 -5.56 5.70 12.06
N PHE A 39 -4.56 4.82 11.86
CA PHE A 39 -4.78 3.55 11.19
C PHE A 39 -5.52 2.54 12.07
N THR A 40 -6.44 1.78 11.45
CA THR A 40 -7.17 0.69 12.09
C THR A 40 -6.71 -0.66 11.53
N ALA A 41 -6.37 -1.61 12.41
CA ALA A 41 -5.95 -2.94 11.98
C ALA A 41 -7.16 -3.80 11.52
N ARG A 42 -6.99 -4.49 10.39
CA ARG A 42 -7.92 -5.46 9.81
C ARG A 42 -7.17 -6.70 9.32
N GLU A 43 -7.91 -7.74 8.96
CA GLU A 43 -7.34 -8.97 8.40
C GLU A 43 -7.75 -9.12 6.92
N HIS A 44 -6.77 -9.35 6.05
CA HIS A 44 -7.00 -9.65 4.64
C HIS A 44 -6.12 -10.83 4.23
N ARG A 45 -6.75 -11.91 3.72
CA ARG A 45 -6.05 -13.11 3.24
C ARG A 45 -5.01 -13.66 4.25
N GLY A 46 -5.37 -13.69 5.54
CA GLY A 46 -4.51 -14.20 6.63
C GLY A 46 -3.40 -13.24 7.08
N ARG A 47 -3.45 -11.97 6.66
CA ARG A 47 -2.44 -10.95 6.99
C ARG A 47 -3.09 -9.77 7.68
N THR A 48 -2.34 -9.12 8.58
CA THR A 48 -2.78 -7.85 9.16
C THR A 48 -2.56 -6.73 8.15
N VAL A 49 -3.63 -6.01 7.85
CA VAL A 49 -3.64 -4.81 7.01
C VAL A 49 -4.09 -3.64 7.88
N TYR A 50 -3.38 -2.54 7.82
CA TYR A 50 -3.75 -1.32 8.54
C TYR A 50 -4.41 -0.37 7.57
N LEU A 51 -5.58 0.16 7.92
CA LEU A 51 -6.38 1.01 7.05
C LEU A 51 -6.57 2.39 7.64
N LEU A 52 -6.39 3.40 6.81
CA LEU A 52 -6.71 4.79 7.10
C LEU A 52 -7.88 5.22 6.19
N PRO A 53 -8.95 5.82 6.75
CA PRO A 53 -10.10 6.25 5.97
C PRO A 53 -9.73 7.27 4.90
N PRO A 54 -10.54 7.38 3.82
CA PRO A 54 -10.41 8.46 2.86
C PRO A 54 -10.74 9.78 3.57
N GLU A 55 -9.70 10.51 3.95
CA GLU A 55 -9.81 11.90 4.43
C GLU A 55 -9.46 12.86 3.29
N THR A 56 -9.28 14.15 3.58
CA THR A 56 -8.65 15.02 2.58
C THR A 56 -7.26 14.45 2.24
N SER A 57 -6.78 14.62 1.01
CA SER A 57 -5.46 14.09 0.63
C SER A 57 -4.34 14.62 1.52
N GLU A 58 -4.50 15.81 2.08
CA GLU A 58 -3.53 16.45 2.97
C GLU A 58 -3.50 15.75 4.34
N ASP A 59 -4.67 15.50 4.95
CA ASP A 59 -4.78 14.82 6.25
C ASP A 59 -4.31 13.35 6.17
N ALA A 60 -4.67 12.67 5.08
CA ALA A 60 -4.23 11.29 4.84
C ALA A 60 -2.71 11.24 4.61
N HIS A 61 -2.14 12.21 3.89
CA HIS A 61 -0.71 12.29 3.67
C HIS A 61 0.06 12.58 4.96
N GLU A 62 -0.41 13.51 5.79
CA GLU A 62 0.19 13.79 7.10
C GLU A 62 0.18 12.53 7.98
N SER A 63 -0.96 11.85 8.07
CA SER A 63 -1.13 10.63 8.86
C SER A 63 -0.22 9.49 8.37
N VAL A 64 -0.12 9.28 7.05
CA VAL A 64 0.83 8.33 6.45
C VAL A 64 2.27 8.72 6.77
N GLY A 65 2.61 10.01 6.69
CA GLY A 65 3.95 10.52 7.01
C GLY A 65 4.34 10.27 8.47
N VAL A 66 3.43 10.52 9.41
CA VAL A 66 3.63 10.23 10.85
C VAL A 66 3.85 8.73 11.07
N ALA A 67 3.03 7.87 10.45
CA ALA A 67 3.16 6.42 10.53
C ALA A 67 4.50 5.95 9.95
N ALA A 68 4.84 6.39 8.73
CA ALA A 68 6.07 6.03 8.04
C ALA A 68 7.31 6.45 8.86
N TYR A 69 7.34 7.68 9.36
CA TYR A 69 8.44 8.16 10.21
C TYR A 69 8.61 7.30 11.47
N GLY A 70 7.52 6.94 12.15
CA GLY A 70 7.57 6.06 13.31
C GLY A 70 8.10 4.67 12.97
N LEU A 71 7.64 4.08 11.86
CA LEU A 71 8.09 2.77 11.41
C LEU A 71 9.54 2.77 10.89
N MET A 72 10.01 3.89 10.32
CA MET A 72 11.37 4.05 9.81
C MET A 72 12.45 3.94 10.89
N SER A 73 12.08 4.14 12.16
CA SER A 73 12.96 3.82 13.29
C SER A 73 13.29 2.33 13.43
N HIS A 74 12.60 1.45 12.69
CA HIS A 74 12.74 0.00 12.76
C HIS A 74 13.15 -0.66 11.44
N THR A 75 12.83 -0.06 10.29
CA THR A 75 13.26 -0.54 8.96
C THR A 75 13.30 0.61 7.95
N HIS A 76 14.19 0.54 6.98
CA HIS A 76 14.24 1.48 5.84
C HIS A 76 13.72 0.83 4.55
N ASP A 77 13.27 -0.42 4.64
CA ASP A 77 12.73 -1.18 3.51
C ASP A 77 11.23 -0.93 3.41
N LEU A 78 10.89 0.18 2.76
CA LEU A 78 9.53 0.67 2.62
C LEU A 78 9.25 1.04 1.16
N VAL A 79 8.06 0.68 0.69
CA VAL A 79 7.48 1.20 -0.55
C VAL A 79 6.20 1.94 -0.24
N ASP A 80 6.06 3.13 -0.81
CA ASP A 80 4.86 3.94 -0.78
C ASP A 80 4.35 4.18 -2.21
N LEU A 81 3.16 3.67 -2.50
CA LEU A 81 2.39 3.91 -3.73
C LEU A 81 1.05 4.60 -3.41
N ALA A 82 0.84 5.07 -2.18
CA ALA A 82 -0.37 5.78 -1.78
C ALA A 82 -0.36 7.25 -2.24
N TRP A 83 0.82 7.81 -2.51
CA TRP A 83 1.02 9.23 -2.83
C TRP A 83 0.26 9.75 -4.07
N THR A 84 -0.01 8.91 -5.07
CA THR A 84 -0.77 9.34 -6.26
C THR A 84 -2.27 9.11 -6.20
N THR A 85 -2.77 8.40 -5.19
CA THR A 85 -4.21 8.12 -5.10
C THR A 85 -4.94 9.28 -4.45
N ARG A 86 -5.09 10.40 -5.18
CA ARG A 86 -5.90 11.53 -4.70
C ARG A 86 -7.33 11.05 -4.44
N PRO A 87 -7.96 11.43 -3.31
CA PRO A 87 -9.38 11.24 -3.11
C PRO A 87 -10.10 11.86 -4.30
N ARG A 88 -10.80 11.00 -5.03
CA ARG A 88 -11.68 11.44 -6.08
C ARG A 88 -12.78 12.27 -5.43
N PRO A 89 -13.04 13.53 -5.85
CA PRO A 89 -14.17 14.27 -5.33
C PRO A 89 -15.43 13.44 -5.50
N ALA A 90 -16.21 13.28 -4.42
CA ALA A 90 -17.44 12.50 -4.43
C ALA A 90 -18.31 12.93 -5.62
N GLY A 91 -18.65 11.98 -6.50
CA GLY A 91 -19.47 12.23 -7.70
C GLY A 91 -18.71 12.45 -9.01
N THR A 92 -17.37 12.48 -9.01
CA THR A 92 -16.62 12.49 -10.28
C THR A 92 -16.42 11.08 -10.81
N THR A 93 -16.70 10.87 -12.10
CA THR A 93 -16.50 9.60 -12.83
C THR A 93 -15.29 9.65 -13.78
N ALA A 94 -14.50 10.73 -13.74
CA ALA A 94 -13.29 10.93 -14.56
C ALA A 94 -12.21 9.88 -14.25
N ARG A 95 -12.01 8.92 -15.16
CA ARG A 95 -11.01 7.84 -15.06
C ARG A 95 -9.61 8.46 -14.88
N PRO A 96 -8.73 7.87 -14.04
CA PRO A 96 -7.36 8.37 -13.93
C PRO A 96 -6.67 8.32 -15.29
N ASP A 97 -5.72 9.22 -15.49
CA ASP A 97 -4.96 9.30 -16.73
C ASP A 97 -4.06 8.08 -16.92
N VAL A 98 -3.60 7.50 -15.81
CA VAL A 98 -2.86 6.24 -15.78
C VAL A 98 -3.49 5.28 -14.78
N ASN A 99 -3.64 4.02 -15.16
CA ASN A 99 -3.95 2.93 -14.25
C ASN A 99 -2.87 1.87 -14.37
N ILE A 100 -2.15 1.56 -13.29
CA ILE A 100 -1.13 0.52 -13.21
C ILE A 100 -1.72 -0.64 -12.44
N GLY A 101 -1.74 -1.85 -13.00
CA GLY A 101 -2.26 -3.05 -12.38
C GLY A 101 -1.16 -4.08 -12.13
N PHE A 102 -1.26 -4.81 -11.02
CA PHE A 102 -0.40 -5.96 -10.74
C PHE A 102 -1.20 -7.26 -10.87
N HIS A 103 -0.77 -8.17 -11.73
CA HIS A 103 -1.45 -9.42 -12.02
C HIS A 103 -0.47 -10.58 -12.19
N ASP A 104 -0.53 -11.61 -11.35
CA ASP A 104 0.23 -12.87 -11.50
C ASP A 104 1.72 -12.70 -11.84
N GLY A 105 2.38 -11.72 -11.20
CA GLY A 105 3.80 -11.41 -11.41
C GLY A 105 4.10 -10.47 -12.59
N SER A 106 3.08 -10.09 -13.36
CA SER A 106 3.14 -9.07 -14.40
C SER A 106 2.64 -7.71 -13.89
N VAL A 107 3.16 -6.65 -14.51
CA VAL A 107 2.71 -5.27 -14.27
C VAL A 107 2.18 -4.71 -15.58
N THR A 108 0.91 -4.35 -15.59
CA THR A 108 0.26 -3.70 -16.72
C THR A 108 0.02 -2.23 -16.40
N ALA A 109 -0.07 -1.40 -17.43
CA ALA A 109 -0.48 -0.02 -17.28
C ALA A 109 -1.38 0.39 -18.45
N SER A 110 -2.37 1.25 -18.21
CA SER A 110 -3.15 1.90 -19.26
C SER A 110 -2.99 3.40 -19.16
N ALA A 111 -2.78 4.10 -20.28
CA ALA A 111 -2.63 5.55 -20.32
C ALA A 111 -3.66 6.20 -21.26
N THR A 112 -4.26 7.32 -20.84
CA THR A 112 -5.28 8.04 -21.62
C THR A 112 -4.74 9.25 -22.39
N THR A 113 -3.56 9.76 -22.00
CA THR A 113 -2.91 10.94 -22.57
C THR A 113 -1.56 10.60 -23.19
N ASP A 114 -1.13 11.36 -24.19
CA ASP A 114 0.17 11.12 -24.85
C ASP A 114 1.35 11.40 -23.90
N GLN A 115 1.19 12.36 -22.98
CA GLN A 115 2.18 12.64 -21.94
C GLN A 115 2.36 11.43 -21.00
N ALA A 116 1.25 10.81 -20.58
CA ALA A 116 1.28 9.61 -19.76
C ALA A 116 1.96 8.43 -20.48
N GLN A 117 1.61 8.21 -21.76
CA GLN A 117 2.25 7.19 -22.60
C GLN A 117 3.76 7.41 -22.70
N ALA A 118 4.19 8.66 -22.93
CA ALA A 118 5.61 9.00 -23.03
C ALA A 118 6.37 8.73 -21.73
N VAL A 119 5.77 9.04 -20.57
CA VAL A 119 6.40 8.75 -19.26
C VAL A 119 6.49 7.24 -19.02
N LEU A 120 5.43 6.47 -19.29
CA LEU A 120 5.48 5.01 -19.17
C LEU A 120 6.58 4.41 -20.05
N ALA A 121 6.66 4.81 -21.31
CA ALA A 121 7.69 4.34 -22.24
C ALA A 121 9.12 4.65 -21.76
N GLN A 122 9.34 5.83 -21.15
CA GLN A 122 10.65 6.19 -20.57
C GLN A 122 11.07 5.30 -19.40
N HIS A 123 10.10 4.74 -18.66
CA HIS A 123 10.35 3.80 -17.57
C HIS A 123 10.32 2.34 -18.02
N GLY A 124 10.39 2.08 -19.32
CA GLY A 124 10.56 0.72 -19.86
C GLY A 124 9.25 -0.07 -20.01
N PHE A 125 8.10 0.58 -19.84
CA PHE A 125 6.82 -0.01 -20.22
C PHE A 125 6.72 -0.10 -21.75
N THR A 126 6.28 -1.24 -22.26
CA THR A 126 6.15 -1.52 -23.70
C THR A 126 4.69 -1.72 -24.07
N ASN A 127 4.28 -1.25 -25.25
CA ASN A 127 2.89 -1.41 -25.71
C ASN A 127 2.51 -2.90 -25.82
N ALA A 128 1.41 -3.28 -25.18
CA ALA A 128 0.90 -4.64 -25.09
C ALA A 128 -0.04 -5.02 -26.27
N GLY A 129 0.00 -4.25 -27.37
CA GLY A 129 -0.75 -4.53 -28.61
C GLY A 129 -1.89 -3.56 -28.91
N THR A 130 -2.31 -2.73 -27.95
CA THR A 130 -3.13 -1.54 -28.20
C THR A 130 -2.27 -0.28 -27.96
N ASP A 131 -2.63 0.85 -28.57
CA ASP A 131 -1.86 2.10 -28.44
C ASP A 131 -1.85 2.68 -27.00
N ARG A 132 -2.65 2.11 -26.08
CA ARG A 132 -2.88 2.67 -24.74
C ARG A 132 -2.66 1.68 -23.60
N ASP A 133 -2.42 0.42 -23.91
CA ASP A 133 -2.10 -0.59 -22.90
C ASP A 133 -0.63 -0.94 -22.99
N PHE A 134 0.02 -0.97 -21.83
CA PHE A 134 1.43 -1.16 -21.64
C PHE A 134 1.68 -2.30 -20.67
N THR A 135 2.84 -2.93 -20.80
CA THR A 135 3.33 -3.94 -19.86
C THR A 135 4.79 -3.71 -19.56
N LEU A 136 5.19 -3.93 -18.30
CA LEU A 136 6.61 -4.12 -18.00
C LEU A 136 7.06 -5.49 -18.53
N PRO A 137 8.35 -5.62 -18.91
CA PRO A 137 8.88 -6.90 -19.34
C PRO A 137 8.84 -7.94 -18.21
N ASP A 138 8.32 -9.13 -18.50
CA ASP A 138 8.23 -10.28 -17.56
C ASP A 138 9.59 -10.78 -17.04
N ARG A 139 10.69 -10.27 -17.60
CA ARG A 139 12.06 -10.62 -17.20
C ARG A 139 12.56 -9.82 -15.99
N LEU A 140 11.82 -8.78 -15.57
CA LEU A 140 12.16 -8.03 -14.37
C LEU A 140 11.84 -8.86 -13.13
N GLY A 141 12.75 -8.85 -12.16
CA GLY A 141 12.42 -9.35 -10.83
C GLY A 141 11.32 -8.49 -10.20
N GLU A 142 10.54 -9.06 -9.29
CA GLU A 142 9.42 -8.37 -8.64
C GLU A 142 9.85 -7.04 -7.97
N ALA A 143 11.02 -7.00 -7.33
CA ALA A 143 11.59 -5.79 -6.73
C ALA A 143 11.98 -4.72 -7.77
N ASP A 144 12.51 -5.13 -8.93
CA ASP A 144 12.86 -4.20 -10.01
C ASP A 144 11.61 -3.65 -10.69
N ALA A 145 10.60 -4.49 -10.88
CA ALA A 145 9.29 -4.08 -11.40
C ALA A 145 8.63 -3.07 -10.44
N MET A 146 8.68 -3.32 -9.14
CA MET A 146 8.17 -2.39 -8.12
C MET A 146 8.92 -1.05 -8.13
N ASN A 147 10.25 -1.07 -8.13
CA ASN A 147 11.06 0.15 -8.19
C ASN A 147 10.78 0.95 -9.47
N THR A 148 10.56 0.26 -10.59
CA THR A 148 10.17 0.88 -11.85
C THR A 148 8.80 1.56 -11.75
N VAL A 149 7.82 0.91 -11.12
CA VAL A 149 6.50 1.50 -10.87
C VAL A 149 6.60 2.74 -9.98
N VAL A 150 7.35 2.69 -8.88
CA VAL A 150 7.55 3.84 -7.98
C VAL A 150 8.17 5.02 -8.75
N ARG A 151 9.17 4.78 -9.58
CA ARG A 151 9.81 5.85 -10.39
C ARG A 151 8.87 6.41 -11.45
N ALA A 152 8.07 5.56 -12.08
CA ALA A 152 7.08 5.98 -13.06
C ALA A 152 5.98 6.83 -12.40
N GLU A 153 5.47 6.38 -11.27
CA GLU A 153 4.44 7.04 -10.46
C GLU A 153 4.91 8.44 -10.01
N ALA A 154 6.13 8.56 -9.47
CA ALA A 154 6.72 9.84 -9.11
C ALA A 154 6.89 10.78 -10.30
N HIS A 155 7.31 10.27 -11.47
CA HIS A 155 7.46 11.09 -12.68
C HIS A 155 6.11 11.58 -13.21
N LEU A 156 5.11 10.70 -13.24
CA LEU A 156 3.74 11.05 -13.61
C LEU A 156 3.16 12.12 -12.67
N PHE A 157 3.42 11.99 -11.37
CA PHE A 157 3.03 12.99 -10.37
C PHE A 157 3.66 14.37 -10.65
N LEU A 158 4.98 14.43 -10.91
CA LEU A 158 5.68 15.67 -11.25
C LEU A 158 5.15 16.31 -12.54
N CYS A 159 4.58 15.51 -13.43
CA CYS A 159 3.90 15.94 -14.65
C CYS A 159 2.46 16.41 -14.44
N GLY A 160 1.92 16.32 -13.22
CA GLY A 160 0.51 16.60 -12.91
C GLY A 160 -0.46 15.56 -13.45
N VAL A 161 0.03 14.38 -13.83
CA VAL A 161 -0.78 13.28 -14.39
C VAL A 161 -1.41 12.50 -13.24
N SER A 162 -2.72 12.24 -13.34
CA SER A 162 -3.41 11.43 -12.33
C SER A 162 -3.10 9.94 -12.51
N VAL A 163 -2.58 9.30 -11.46
CA VAL A 163 -2.21 7.88 -11.47
C VAL A 163 -3.07 7.11 -10.48
N ARG A 164 -3.44 5.91 -10.88
CA ARG A 164 -3.98 4.88 -9.99
C ARG A 164 -3.10 3.66 -10.06
N VAL A 165 -2.79 3.09 -8.91
CA VAL A 165 -2.11 1.81 -8.81
C VAL A 165 -3.08 0.81 -8.19
N ASP A 166 -3.56 -0.13 -8.99
CA ASP A 166 -4.42 -1.22 -8.57
C ASP A 166 -3.58 -2.43 -8.14
N LEU A 167 -3.64 -2.71 -6.84
CA LEU A 167 -2.94 -3.80 -6.18
C LEU A 167 -3.83 -5.04 -5.99
N GLY A 168 -5.02 -5.07 -6.60
CA GLY A 168 -5.96 -6.18 -6.51
C GLY A 168 -6.73 -6.25 -5.18
N ILE A 169 -6.71 -5.18 -4.39
CA ILE A 169 -7.53 -5.02 -3.17
C ILE A 169 -8.73 -4.15 -3.55
N ALA A 170 -9.82 -4.82 -3.92
CA ALA A 170 -10.94 -4.18 -4.60
C ALA A 170 -11.64 -3.13 -3.73
N THR A 171 -11.98 -3.40 -2.47
CA THR A 171 -12.62 -2.43 -1.56
C THR A 171 -12.36 -2.75 -0.08
N VAL A 172 -12.63 -1.80 0.83
CA VAL A 172 -12.66 -2.10 2.28
C VAL A 172 -13.73 -3.13 2.66
N GLN A 173 -14.77 -3.33 1.85
CA GLN A 173 -15.74 -4.41 2.09
C GLN A 173 -15.11 -5.80 1.89
N ASP A 174 -14.05 -5.90 1.08
CA ASP A 174 -13.26 -7.12 0.90
C ASP A 174 -12.21 -7.32 2.01
N ILE A 175 -12.18 -6.42 3.00
CA ILE A 175 -11.27 -6.44 4.16
C ILE A 175 -12.10 -6.47 5.45
N PRO A 176 -12.51 -7.66 5.91
CA PRO A 176 -13.30 -7.78 7.14
C PRO A 176 -12.52 -7.27 8.36
N PRO A 177 -13.19 -6.77 9.40
CA PRO A 177 -12.54 -6.41 10.66
C PRO A 177 -11.76 -7.61 11.21
N ALA A 178 -10.55 -7.35 11.74
CA ALA A 178 -9.78 -8.43 12.36
C ALA A 178 -10.56 -9.00 13.56
N PRO A 179 -10.56 -10.34 13.75
CA PRO A 179 -11.16 -10.93 14.94
C PRO A 179 -10.47 -10.36 16.19
N PRO A 180 -11.21 -10.15 17.30
CA PRO A 180 -10.61 -9.68 18.54
C PRO A 180 -9.47 -10.62 18.92
N ARG A 181 -8.25 -10.07 19.09
CA ARG A 181 -7.13 -10.86 19.63
C ARG A 181 -7.61 -11.49 20.94
N ALA A 182 -7.54 -12.82 21.03
CA ALA A 182 -7.79 -13.52 22.28
C ALA A 182 -6.91 -12.88 23.36
N ARG A 183 -7.55 -12.36 24.42
CA ARG A 183 -6.82 -11.83 25.58
C ARG A 183 -5.85 -12.92 26.04
N SER A 184 -4.57 -12.60 26.13
CA SER A 184 -3.60 -13.46 26.79
C SER A 184 -4.20 -13.92 28.12
N ALA A 185 -4.23 -15.24 28.32
CA ALA A 185 -4.77 -15.84 29.53
C ALA A 185 -4.14 -15.17 30.76
N PRO A 186 -4.92 -14.90 31.83
CA PRO A 186 -4.38 -14.35 33.07
C PRO A 186 -3.22 -15.23 33.54
N ILE A 187 -2.08 -14.60 33.84
CA ILE A 187 -0.94 -15.27 34.45
C ILE A 187 -1.44 -15.88 35.77
N PRO A 188 -1.30 -17.19 36.00
CA PRO A 188 -1.73 -17.80 37.25
C PRO A 188 -0.92 -17.18 38.41
N PRO A 189 -1.54 -16.92 39.57
CA PRO A 189 -0.87 -16.29 40.69
C PRO A 189 0.31 -17.14 41.15
N SER A 190 1.48 -16.51 41.27
CA SER A 190 2.68 -17.13 41.83
C SER A 190 2.38 -17.69 43.22
N PRO A 191 2.79 -18.94 43.54
CA PRO A 191 2.54 -19.52 44.84
C PRO A 191 3.24 -18.70 45.94
N PRO A 192 2.63 -18.58 47.13
CA PRO A 192 3.23 -17.83 48.23
C PRO A 192 4.57 -18.46 48.62
N ARG A 193 5.61 -17.64 48.68
CA ARG A 193 6.90 -18.02 49.27
C ARG A 193 6.66 -18.31 50.75
N GLY A 194 6.57 -19.59 51.10
CA GLY A 194 6.59 -20.05 52.48
C GLY A 194 7.87 -19.56 53.16
N ARG A 195 7.71 -18.74 54.20
CA ARG A 195 8.78 -18.50 55.18
C ARG A 195 9.02 -19.82 55.91
N SER A 196 10.13 -20.47 55.60
CA SER A 196 10.70 -21.47 56.50
C SER A 196 11.31 -20.76 57.70
N ARG A 197 11.14 -21.40 58.86
CA ARG A 197 11.53 -20.98 60.21
C ARG A 197 12.94 -20.43 60.35
#